data_AF-A0A5D3DBI7-F1
#
_entry.id   AF-A0A5D3DBI7-F1
#
_cell.length_a   1.000
_cell.length_b   1.000
_cell.length_c   1.000
_cell.angle_alpha   90.00
_cell.angle_beta   90.00
_cell.angle_gamma   90.00
#
_symmetry.space_group_name_H-M   'P 1'
#
loop_
_entity.id
_entity.type
_entity.pdbx_description
1 polymer ?
#
loop_
_entity_poly.entity_id
_entity_poly.type
_entity_poly.pdbx_seq_one_letter_code
_entity_poly.pdbx_strand_id
1 'polypeptide(L)'
;MADALTTLAVMFDLNLEFELHPIQITKRDVSAYCMNVGNDNKPWYFDIKQYIKCREYPYEASENDKRTIRRLAMNFFLSGEVLYRRNHDMVLLRCVDEEEAK
;
A
#
# COMPACT_ATOMS: atom_id res chain seq x y z
N MET A 1 38.88 10.52 14.88
CA MET A 1 37.52 9.98 14.69
C MET A 1 36.49 11.02 14.26
N ALA A 2 36.79 12.33 14.23
CA ALA A 2 35.84 13.37 13.83
C ALA A 2 35.55 13.46 12.30
N ASP A 3 36.38 12.83 11.47
CA ASP A 3 36.35 13.01 10.01
C ASP A 3 35.11 12.38 9.33
N ALA A 4 34.67 11.21 9.81
CA ALA A 4 33.50 10.52 9.28
C ALA A 4 32.17 11.23 9.59
N LEU A 5 32.06 11.83 10.77
CA LEU A 5 30.86 12.57 11.18
C LEU A 5 30.75 13.90 10.41
N THR A 6 31.88 14.58 10.20
CA THR A 6 31.95 15.79 9.37
C THR A 6 31.58 15.49 7.92
N THR A 7 32.05 14.35 7.38
CA THR A 7 31.68 13.92 6.02
C THR A 7 30.17 13.66 5.90
N LEU A 8 29.56 12.99 6.88
CA LEU A 8 28.12 12.77 6.92
C LEU A 8 27.31 14.07 7.03
N ALA A 9 27.75 15.01 7.87
CA ALA A 9 27.10 16.31 8.02
C ALA A 9 27.16 17.13 6.72
N VAL A 10 28.32 17.18 6.06
CA VAL A 10 28.49 17.86 4.77
C VAL A 10 27.66 17.20 3.67
N MET A 11 27.56 15.86 3.64
CA MET A 11 26.66 15.19 2.69
C MET A 11 25.19 15.53 2.94
N PHE A 12 24.78 15.73 4.20
CA PHE A 12 23.40 16.11 4.52
C PHE A 12 23.12 17.58 4.15
N ASP A 13 24.06 18.48 4.42
CA ASP A 13 23.97 19.90 4.06
C ASP A 13 24.02 20.12 2.54
N LEU A 14 24.89 19.41 1.81
CA LEU A 14 24.96 19.46 0.34
C LEU A 14 23.72 18.85 -0.34
N ASN A 15 23.08 17.87 0.31
CA ASN A 15 21.82 17.27 -0.16
C ASN A 15 20.57 18.13 0.12
N LEU A 16 20.71 19.22 0.88
CA LEU A 16 19.62 20.20 1.04
C LEU A 16 19.53 21.14 -0.18
N GLU A 17 20.67 21.41 -0.84
CA GLU A 17 20.78 22.23 -2.05
C GLU A 17 20.48 21.47 -3.34
N PHE A 18 20.74 20.14 -3.38
CA PHE A 18 20.05 19.30 -4.35
C PHE A 18 18.60 19.23 -3.91
N GLU A 19 17.75 20.05 -4.53
CA GLU A 19 16.30 19.97 -4.40
C GLU A 19 15.88 18.50 -4.42
N LEU A 20 15.66 17.92 -3.24
CA LEU A 20 15.02 16.63 -3.09
C LEU A 20 13.63 16.87 -3.64
N HIS A 21 13.47 16.62 -4.94
CA HIS A 21 12.21 16.83 -5.63
C HIS A 21 11.18 16.03 -4.85
N PRO A 22 10.26 16.69 -4.12
CA PRO A 22 9.34 15.97 -3.28
C PRO A 22 8.55 15.05 -4.19
N ILE A 23 8.38 13.78 -3.80
CA ILE A 23 7.52 12.88 -4.56
C ILE A 23 6.12 13.51 -4.58
N GLN A 24 5.71 14.01 -5.74
CA GLN A 24 4.45 14.70 -5.90
C GLN A 24 3.31 13.67 -5.94
N ILE A 25 2.65 13.50 -4.79
CA ILE A 25 1.45 12.68 -4.70
C ILE A 25 0.26 13.57 -5.07
N THR A 26 -0.31 13.36 -6.26
CA THR A 26 -1.51 14.07 -6.71
C THR A 26 -2.75 13.21 -6.50
N LYS A 27 -3.75 13.75 -5.81
CA LYS A 27 -5.08 13.12 -5.72
C LYS A 27 -5.89 13.55 -6.95
N ARG A 28 -6.40 12.59 -7.70
CA ARG A 28 -7.39 12.86 -8.76
C ARG A 28 -8.79 12.72 -8.16
N ASP A 29 -9.66 13.69 -8.40
CA ASP A 29 -11.08 13.65 -8.00
C ASP A 29 -11.93 12.79 -8.94
N VAL A 30 -11.37 12.37 -10.08
CA VAL A 30 -12.00 11.36 -10.93
C VAL A 30 -11.90 10.02 -10.21
N SER A 31 -13.05 9.49 -9.80
CA SER A 31 -13.07 8.21 -9.11
C SER A 31 -12.62 7.09 -10.04
N ALA A 32 -11.49 6.49 -9.69
CA ALA A 32 -11.09 5.20 -10.24
C ALA A 32 -11.48 4.14 -9.20
N TYR A 33 -12.77 3.80 -9.19
CA TYR A 33 -13.30 2.75 -8.32
C TYR A 33 -12.66 1.42 -8.71
N CYS A 34 -11.94 0.80 -7.78
CA CYS A 34 -11.60 -0.63 -7.91
C CYS A 34 -12.80 -1.47 -7.44
N MET A 35 -13.87 -1.47 -8.23
CA MET A 35 -15.00 -2.42 -8.12
C MET A 35 -14.57 -3.69 -8.90
N ASN A 36 -14.58 -4.94 -8.44
CA ASN A 36 -15.04 -5.64 -7.25
C ASN A 36 -13.93 -6.62 -6.83
N VAL A 37 -13.56 -6.68 -5.54
CA VAL A 37 -12.86 -7.87 -5.01
C VAL A 37 -13.86 -9.00 -4.74
N GLY A 38 -15.17 -8.71 -4.79
CA GLY A 38 -16.26 -9.68 -4.63
C GLY A 38 -17.17 -9.71 -5.86
N ASN A 39 -16.88 -10.57 -6.83
CA ASN A 39 -17.94 -11.28 -7.55
C ASN A 39 -17.79 -12.81 -7.41
N ASP A 40 -16.73 -13.23 -6.72
CA ASP A 40 -16.53 -14.59 -6.26
C ASP A 40 -16.85 -14.56 -4.77
N ASN A 41 -17.64 -15.52 -4.28
CA ASN A 41 -18.12 -15.70 -2.90
C ASN A 41 -17.00 -15.81 -1.82
N LYS A 42 -15.87 -15.12 -1.93
CA LYS A 42 -14.75 -15.14 -0.99
C LYS A 42 -14.34 -13.72 -0.57
N PRO A 43 -14.34 -13.42 0.74
CA PRO A 43 -14.04 -12.09 1.29
C PRO A 43 -12.54 -11.77 1.35
N TRP A 44 -11.80 -12.03 0.26
CA TRP A 44 -10.34 -11.81 0.22
C TRP A 44 -9.92 -10.40 0.60
N TYR A 45 -10.78 -9.40 0.37
CA TYR A 45 -10.56 -8.02 0.79
C TYR A 45 -10.29 -7.90 2.29
N PHE A 46 -11.17 -8.49 3.12
CA PHE A 46 -11.04 -8.45 4.57
C PHE A 46 -9.80 -9.23 5.02
N ASP A 47 -9.56 -10.39 4.43
CA ASP A 47 -8.41 -11.24 4.75
C ASP A 47 -7.08 -10.55 4.42
N ILE A 48 -6.99 -9.86 3.27
CA ILE A 48 -5.81 -9.09 2.87
C ILE A 48 -5.64 -7.86 3.78
N LYS A 49 -6.73 -7.14 4.10
CA LYS A 49 -6.69 -5.99 5.00
C LYS A 49 -6.19 -6.39 6.39
N GLN A 50 -6.71 -7.50 6.95
CA GLN A 50 -6.27 -8.05 8.23
C GLN A 50 -4.82 -8.54 8.17
N TYR A 51 -4.43 -9.22 7.09
CA TYR A 51 -3.05 -9.67 6.92
C TYR A 51 -2.05 -8.51 6.84
N ILE A 52 -2.38 -7.41 6.16
CA ILE A 52 -1.49 -6.24 6.10
C ILE A 52 -1.43 -5.53 7.47
N LYS A 53 -2.56 -5.46 8.19
CA LYS A 53 -2.65 -4.78 9.50
C LYS A 53 -1.93 -5.55 10.62
N CYS A 54 -2.19 -6.84 10.75
CA CYS A 54 -1.76 -7.65 11.89
C CYS A 54 -0.87 -8.84 11.53
N ARG A 55 -0.60 -9.10 10.24
CA ARG A 55 0.09 -10.32 9.76
C ARG A 55 -0.63 -11.62 10.11
N GLU A 56 -1.93 -11.53 10.35
CA GLU A 56 -2.80 -12.66 10.67
C GLU A 56 -3.51 -13.19 9.43
N TYR A 57 -3.89 -14.48 9.48
CA TYR A 57 -4.68 -15.13 8.45
C TYR A 57 -6.03 -15.56 9.04
N PRO A 58 -7.06 -15.75 8.20
CA PRO A 58 -8.32 -16.34 8.65
C PRO A 58 -8.08 -17.70 9.31
N TYR A 59 -8.88 -18.01 10.33
CA TYR A 59 -8.76 -19.26 11.10
C TYR A 59 -8.83 -20.50 10.19
N GLU A 60 -9.72 -20.48 9.21
CA GLU A 60 -9.94 -21.59 8.27
C GLU A 60 -9.07 -21.52 7.01
N ALA A 61 -8.12 -20.59 6.93
CA ALA A 61 -7.29 -20.44 5.74
C ALA A 61 -6.34 -21.64 5.56
N SER A 62 -6.48 -22.33 4.42
CA SER A 62 -5.53 -23.38 4.04
C SER A 62 -4.14 -22.78 3.77
N GLU A 63 -3.09 -23.61 3.75
CA GLU A 63 -1.75 -23.14 3.38
C GLU A 63 -1.70 -22.54 1.96
N ASN A 64 -2.57 -23.01 1.06
CA ASN A 64 -2.72 -22.42 -0.27
C ASN A 64 -3.38 -21.04 -0.21
N ASP A 65 -4.36 -20.85 0.67
CA ASP A 65 -5.00 -19.54 0.87
C ASP A 65 -4.01 -18.55 1.48
N LYS A 66 -3.27 -18.95 2.52
CA LYS A 66 -2.21 -18.11 3.11
C LYS A 66 -1.14 -17.69 2.10
N ARG A 67 -0.79 -18.59 1.16
CA ARG A 67 0.13 -18.28 0.06
C ARG A 67 -0.50 -17.26 -0.91
N THR A 68 -1.78 -17.41 -1.22
CA THR A 68 -2.53 -16.49 -2.07
C THR A 68 -2.68 -15.12 -1.42
N ILE A 69 -3.04 -15.03 -0.13
CA ILE A 69 -3.11 -13.79 0.65
C ILE A 69 -1.77 -13.06 0.58
N ARG A 70 -0.64 -13.76 0.85
CA ARG A 70 0.70 -13.18 0.77
C ARG A 70 1.01 -12.57 -0.59
N ARG A 71 0.69 -13.28 -1.67
CA ARG A 71 0.92 -12.82 -3.05
C ARG A 71 0.06 -11.61 -3.38
N LEU A 72 -1.22 -11.66 -3.03
CA LEU A 72 -2.15 -10.55 -3.30
C LEU A 72 -1.76 -9.31 -2.50
N ALA A 73 -1.44 -9.45 -1.22
CA ALA A 73 -1.06 -8.35 -0.33
C ALA A 73 0.12 -7.51 -0.85
N MET A 74 1.01 -8.07 -1.67
CA MET A 74 2.11 -7.32 -2.31
C MET A 74 1.62 -6.19 -3.23
N ASN A 75 0.43 -6.36 -3.81
CA ASN A 75 -0.21 -5.39 -4.70
C ASN A 75 -1.06 -4.37 -3.93
N PHE A 76 -1.16 -4.48 -2.61
CA PHE A 76 -1.97 -3.57 -1.79
C PHE A 76 -1.10 -2.80 -0.80
N PHE A 77 -1.62 -1.65 -0.38
CA PHE A 77 -1.02 -0.77 0.61
C PHE A 77 -2.11 -0.26 1.54
N LEU A 78 -1.89 -0.32 2.85
CA LEU A 78 -2.83 0.19 3.85
C LEU A 78 -2.36 1.56 4.32
N SER A 79 -3.21 2.59 4.18
CA SER A 79 -2.98 3.92 4.75
C SER A 79 -4.11 4.25 5.72
N GLY A 80 -3.80 4.24 7.02
CA GLY A 80 -4.82 4.29 8.06
C GLY A 80 -5.75 3.08 7.96
N GLU A 81 -7.04 3.34 7.75
CA GLU A 81 -8.07 2.30 7.56
C GLU A 81 -8.42 2.02 6.10
N VAL A 82 -7.83 2.77 5.17
CA VAL A 82 -8.14 2.68 3.73
C VAL A 82 -7.12 1.82 3.02
N LEU A 83 -7.61 0.80 2.30
CA LEU A 83 -6.79 -0.07 1.47
C LEU A 83 -6.64 0.53 0.07
N TYR A 84 -5.43 0.55 -0.44
CA TYR A 84 -5.09 1.03 -1.77
C TYR A 84 -4.53 -0.12 -2.60
N ARG A 85 -5.01 -0.27 -3.83
CA ARG A 85 -4.42 -1.18 -4.81
C ARG A 85 -3.38 -0.43 -5.63
N ARG A 86 -2.19 -1.02 -5.75
CA ARG A 86 -1.12 -0.54 -6.62
C ARG A 86 -1.45 -0.91 -8.06
N ASN A 87 -1.50 0.08 -8.94
CA ASN A 87 -1.60 -0.13 -10.38
C ASN A 87 -0.21 -0.07 -11.04
N HIS A 88 -0.10 -0.58 -12.27
CA HIS A 88 1.15 -0.54 -13.04
C HIS A 88 1.62 0.89 -13.33
N ASP A 89 0.68 1.84 -13.44
CA ASP A 89 0.96 3.25 -13.74
C ASP A 89 1.34 4.08 -12.51
N MET A 90 1.80 3.44 -11.42
CA MET A 90 2.10 4.09 -10.12
C MET A 90 0.90 4.78 -9.45
N VAL A 91 -0.30 4.61 -9.99
CA VAL A 91 -1.55 5.12 -9.41
C VAL A 91 -2.02 4.17 -8.29
N LEU A 92 -2.33 4.74 -7.13
CA LEU A 92 -2.96 4.04 -6.03
C LEU A 92 -4.48 4.19 -6.12
N LEU A 93 -5.17 3.08 -6.34
CA LEU A 93 -6.63 3.04 -6.41
C LEU A 93 -7.20 2.77 -5.03
N ARG A 94 -8.10 3.64 -4.56
CA ARG A 94 -8.80 3.44 -3.29
C ARG A 94 -9.76 2.25 -3.43
N CYS A 95 -9.62 1.28 -2.54
CA CYS A 95 -10.62 0.23 -2.36
C CYS A 95 -11.73 0.80 -1.46
N VAL A 96 -12.97 0.60 -1.89
CA VAL A 96 -14.18 1.00 -1.17
C VAL A 96 -15.08 -0.21 -1.05
N ASP A 97 -15.86 -0.27 0.03
CA ASP A 97 -16.85 -1.33 0.22
C ASP A 97 -18.04 -1.12 -0.74
N GLU A 98 -18.84 -2.17 -0.98
CA GLU A 98 -19.99 -2.12 -1.90
C GLU A 98 -21.00 -1.02 -1.54
N GLU A 99 -21.13 -0.69 -0.25
CA GLU A 99 -22.01 0.40 0.21
C GLU A 99 -21.49 1.78 -0.15
N GLU A 100 -20.17 1.99 -0.14
CA GLU A 100 -19.52 3.27 -0.45
C GLU A 100 -19.30 3.45 -1.98
N ALA A 101 -19.49 2.39 -2.76
CA ALA A 101 -19.36 2.39 -4.22
C ALA A 101 -20.66 2.78 -4.97
N LYS A 102 -21.77 3.02 -4.25
CA LYS A 102 -23.06 3.49 -4.80
C LYS A 102 -23.12 5.01 -4.88
#